data_AF-A0A537ZNA6-F1
#
_entry.id   AF-A0A537ZNA6-F1
#
_cell.length_a   1.000
_cell.length_b   1.000
_cell.length_c   1.000
_cell.angle_alpha   90.00
_cell.angle_beta   90.00
_cell.angle_gamma   90.00
#
_symmetry.space_group_name_H-M   'P 1'
#
loop_
_entity.id
_entity.type
_entity.pdbx_description
1 polymer ?
#
loop_
_entity_poly.entity_id
_entity_poly.type
_entity_poly.pdbx_seq_one_letter_code
_entity_poly.pdbx_strand_id
1 'polypeptide(L)'
;MSELDQAVNAVVRDCLGVVEGETVLVICNPVTQRIGERMRDEAQDAGADAVLAVMAERASHAAEPPAPIAAAMAAVDVVLAPTVQSLSHTAARKAATEAGARVATLPGVTEEMLARVMSADMEGLRRKGRAIAELLTAGSEARITCRNGSDLRLGLEGRAGIPDAGELTEPGAFGNLPCGEGFIAPVEGTTAGRLVVDGTIATIGVGDEPVELLVEGGHLLTASGERGKRLMEL
;
A
#
# COMPACT_ATOMS: atom_id res chain seq x y z
N MET A 1 23.65 -6.95 10.75
CA MET A 1 22.21 -6.90 10.41
C MET A 1 22.14 -6.60 8.92
N SER A 2 21.50 -7.45 8.13
CA SER A 2 21.33 -7.19 6.68
C SER A 2 20.30 -6.07 6.45
N GLU A 3 20.27 -5.48 5.25
CA GLU A 3 19.23 -4.50 4.88
C GLU A 3 17.81 -5.10 4.99
N LEU A 4 17.67 -6.39 4.69
CA LEU A 4 16.39 -7.09 4.87
C LEU A 4 16.02 -7.23 6.36
N ASP A 5 16.98 -7.54 7.23
CA ASP A 5 16.71 -7.62 8.67
C ASP A 5 16.32 -6.24 9.23
N GLN A 6 16.99 -5.16 8.77
CA GLN A 6 16.59 -3.79 9.11
C GLN A 6 15.18 -3.46 8.62
N ALA A 7 14.84 -3.86 7.39
CA ALA A 7 13.52 -3.66 6.83
C ALA A 7 12.43 -4.42 7.60
N VAL A 8 12.68 -5.66 8.00
CA VAL A 8 11.75 -6.46 8.81
C VAL A 8 11.59 -5.84 10.20
N ASN A 9 12.69 -5.39 10.81
CA ASN A 9 12.66 -4.67 12.08
C ASN A 9 11.83 -3.38 11.99
N ALA A 10 12.02 -2.58 10.95
CA ALA A 10 11.23 -1.37 10.71
C ALA A 10 9.73 -1.67 10.50
N VAL A 11 9.39 -2.74 9.78
CA VAL A 11 7.99 -3.16 9.59
C VAL A 11 7.35 -3.54 10.93
N VAL A 12 8.02 -4.38 11.73
CA VAL A 12 7.45 -4.96 12.95
C VAL A 12 7.48 -3.98 14.12
N ARG A 13 8.62 -3.35 14.38
CA ARG A 13 8.83 -2.50 15.57
C ARG A 13 8.54 -1.04 15.31
N ASP A 14 8.99 -0.48 14.18
CA ASP A 14 8.82 0.95 13.95
C ASP A 14 7.44 1.29 13.40
N CYS A 15 6.92 0.49 12.44
CA CYS A 15 5.66 0.79 11.79
C CYS A 15 4.46 0.36 12.64
N LEU A 16 4.48 -0.90 13.09
CA LEU A 16 3.38 -1.47 13.87
C LEU A 16 3.55 -1.31 15.37
N GLY A 17 4.76 -1.02 15.87
CA GLY A 17 4.97 -0.83 17.30
C GLY A 17 4.69 -2.10 18.10
N VAL A 18 5.11 -3.27 17.58
CA VAL A 18 4.93 -4.55 18.30
C VAL A 18 5.72 -4.53 19.60
N VAL A 19 5.04 -4.87 20.71
CA VAL A 19 5.63 -4.94 22.05
C VAL A 19 5.41 -6.30 22.72
N GLU A 20 6.08 -6.51 23.85
CA GLU A 20 6.00 -7.74 24.64
C GLU A 20 4.56 -8.05 25.08
N GLY A 21 4.14 -9.30 24.91
CA GLY A 21 2.83 -9.80 25.33
C GLY A 21 1.68 -9.58 24.32
N GLU A 22 1.92 -8.88 23.21
CA GLU A 22 0.93 -8.75 22.14
C GLU A 22 0.79 -10.04 21.33
N THR A 23 -0.39 -10.23 20.75
CA THR A 23 -0.67 -11.33 19.82
C THR A 23 -0.51 -10.87 18.38
N VAL A 24 0.25 -11.62 17.58
CA VAL A 24 0.60 -11.24 16.20
C VAL A 24 0.22 -12.36 15.24
N LEU A 25 -0.56 -12.05 14.22
CA LEU A 25 -0.86 -12.96 13.11
C LEU A 25 -0.11 -12.53 11.85
N VAL A 26 0.72 -13.42 11.32
CA VAL A 26 1.36 -13.23 10.00
C VAL A 26 0.68 -14.13 8.96
N ILE A 27 0.18 -13.54 7.89
CA ILE A 27 -0.58 -14.21 6.83
C ILE A 27 0.24 -14.31 5.55
N CYS A 28 0.56 -15.56 5.23
CA CYS A 28 1.30 -16.10 4.10
C CYS A 28 0.57 -16.41 2.79
N ASN A 29 1.21 -16.27 1.63
CA ASN A 29 1.09 -17.28 0.57
C ASN A 29 2.33 -18.20 0.55
N PRO A 30 2.28 -19.38 -0.10
CA PRO A 30 3.45 -20.25 -0.19
C PRO A 30 4.68 -19.55 -0.78
N VAL A 31 4.47 -18.70 -1.79
CA VAL A 31 5.56 -17.97 -2.47
C VAL A 31 6.17 -16.85 -1.61
N THR A 32 5.42 -16.32 -0.64
CA THR A 32 5.89 -15.29 0.31
C THR A 32 6.25 -15.86 1.67
N GLN A 33 6.27 -17.18 1.83
CA GLN A 33 6.38 -17.83 3.14
C GLN A 33 7.63 -17.41 3.91
N ARG A 34 8.77 -17.31 3.21
CA ARG A 34 10.03 -16.88 3.81
C ARG A 34 9.97 -15.46 4.39
N ILE A 35 9.24 -14.54 3.75
CA ILE A 35 9.02 -13.18 4.26
C ILE A 35 8.14 -13.25 5.51
N GLY A 36 7.06 -14.04 5.47
CA GLY A 36 6.18 -14.25 6.61
C GLY A 36 6.89 -14.87 7.82
N GLU A 37 7.74 -15.86 7.60
CA GLU A 37 8.56 -16.49 8.66
C GLU A 37 9.46 -15.46 9.35
N ARG A 38 10.16 -14.62 8.58
CA ARG A 38 11.02 -13.54 9.11
C ARG A 38 10.24 -12.52 9.94
N MET A 39 9.07 -12.10 9.46
CA MET A 39 8.21 -11.16 10.19
C MET A 39 7.69 -11.76 11.50
N ARG A 40 7.32 -13.03 11.48
CA ARG A 40 6.89 -13.77 12.67
C ARG A 40 8.05 -13.94 13.65
N ASP A 41 9.25 -14.28 13.17
CA ASP A 41 10.45 -14.41 14.01
C ASP A 41 10.80 -13.08 14.68
N GLU A 42 10.81 -11.97 13.93
CA GLU A 42 11.06 -10.63 14.49
C GLU A 42 10.01 -10.21 15.53
N ALA A 43 8.74 -10.58 15.32
CA ALA A 43 7.69 -10.34 16.31
C ALA A 43 7.90 -11.17 17.59
N GLN A 44 8.33 -12.44 17.47
CA GLN A 44 8.71 -13.26 18.64
C GLN A 44 9.91 -12.67 19.37
N ASP A 45 10.92 -12.20 18.63
CA ASP A 45 12.08 -11.49 19.18
C ASP A 45 11.70 -10.15 19.82
N ALA A 46 10.53 -9.59 19.52
CA ALA A 46 9.94 -8.43 20.19
C ALA A 46 9.17 -8.80 21.48
N GLY A 47 9.04 -10.10 21.79
CA GLY A 47 8.32 -10.61 22.96
C GLY A 47 6.83 -10.88 22.71
N ALA A 48 6.38 -10.83 21.46
CA ALA A 48 4.98 -11.11 21.10
C ALA A 48 4.70 -12.62 20.94
N ASP A 49 3.46 -13.02 21.19
CA ASP A 49 2.94 -14.34 20.83
C ASP A 49 2.53 -14.34 19.35
N ALA A 50 3.49 -14.67 18.47
CA ALA A 50 3.31 -14.59 17.03
C ALA A 50 3.05 -15.95 16.36
N VAL A 51 2.06 -15.97 15.47
CA VAL A 51 1.66 -17.16 14.70
C VAL A 51 1.74 -16.88 13.20
N LEU A 52 2.19 -17.87 12.44
CA LEU A 52 2.21 -17.85 10.97
C LEU A 52 1.05 -18.68 10.40
N ALA A 53 0.24 -18.09 9.53
CA ALA A 53 -0.81 -18.78 8.78
C ALA A 53 -0.51 -18.74 7.28
N VAL A 54 -0.31 -19.90 6.65
CA VAL A 54 -0.10 -19.99 5.20
C VAL A 54 -1.42 -20.31 4.50
N MET A 55 -1.83 -19.48 3.54
CA MET A 55 -3.03 -19.69 2.73
C MET A 55 -2.75 -19.71 1.23
N ALA A 56 -3.61 -20.38 0.47
CA ALA A 56 -3.58 -20.28 -0.99
C ALA A 56 -3.83 -18.84 -1.47
N GLU A 57 -3.27 -18.50 -2.63
CA GLU A 57 -3.52 -17.23 -3.32
C GLU A 57 -5.01 -16.99 -3.55
N ARG A 58 -5.38 -15.71 -3.72
CA ARG A 58 -6.76 -15.31 -4.02
C ARG A 58 -6.90 -14.99 -5.51
N ALA A 59 -8.12 -15.07 -6.04
CA ALA A 59 -8.38 -14.81 -7.45
C ALA A 59 -8.15 -13.33 -7.84
N SER A 60 -8.28 -12.40 -6.90
CA SER A 60 -8.10 -10.97 -7.13
C SER A 60 -7.67 -10.26 -5.84
N HIS A 61 -7.18 -9.02 -5.97
CA HIS A 61 -7.14 -8.09 -4.85
C HIS A 61 -8.56 -7.96 -4.24
N ALA A 62 -8.63 -7.69 -2.93
CA ALA A 62 -9.87 -7.56 -2.16
C ALA A 62 -10.73 -8.83 -2.02
N ALA A 63 -10.28 -9.98 -2.54
CA ALA A 63 -10.95 -11.25 -2.29
C ALA A 63 -10.71 -11.72 -0.84
N GLU A 64 -11.77 -12.18 -0.18
CA GLU A 64 -11.73 -12.55 1.25
C GLU A 64 -10.73 -13.70 1.54
N PRO A 65 -10.03 -13.64 2.70
CA PRO A 65 -9.27 -14.77 3.18
C PRO A 65 -10.23 -15.90 3.65
N PRO A 66 -9.74 -17.14 3.82
CA PRO A 66 -10.51 -18.22 4.41
C PRO A 66 -11.09 -17.83 5.79
N ALA A 67 -12.31 -18.29 6.10
CA ALA A 67 -13.01 -17.94 7.33
C ALA A 67 -12.18 -18.11 8.63
N PRO A 68 -11.35 -19.17 8.81
CA PRO A 68 -10.49 -19.29 9.98
C PRO A 68 -9.45 -18.15 10.09
N ILE A 69 -8.90 -17.69 8.97
CA ILE A 69 -7.95 -16.56 8.95
C ILE A 69 -8.69 -15.25 9.24
N ALA A 70 -9.86 -15.04 8.65
CA ALA A 70 -10.69 -13.87 8.95
C ALA A 70 -11.04 -13.77 10.44
N ALA A 71 -11.40 -14.89 11.07
CA ALA A 71 -11.68 -14.95 12.50
C ALA A 71 -10.43 -14.66 13.34
N ALA A 72 -9.28 -15.22 12.96
CA ALA A 72 -8.02 -14.97 13.65
C ALA A 72 -7.58 -13.50 13.54
N MET A 73 -7.74 -12.87 12.37
CA MET A 73 -7.44 -11.44 12.17
C MET A 73 -8.18 -10.55 13.17
N ALA A 74 -9.43 -10.87 13.50
CA ALA A 74 -10.25 -10.10 14.43
C ALA A 74 -9.96 -10.38 15.92
N ALA A 75 -9.09 -11.35 16.21
CA ALA A 75 -8.80 -11.83 17.56
C ALA A 75 -7.36 -11.52 18.03
N VAL A 76 -6.58 -10.79 17.24
CA VAL A 76 -5.18 -10.45 17.52
C VAL A 76 -4.95 -8.94 17.56
N ASP A 77 -3.86 -8.52 18.20
CA ASP A 77 -3.47 -7.11 18.30
C ASP A 77 -2.85 -6.58 17.01
N VAL A 78 -2.16 -7.46 16.26
CA VAL A 78 -1.42 -7.09 15.04
C VAL A 78 -1.61 -8.13 13.94
N VAL A 79 -1.85 -7.65 12.72
CA VAL A 79 -1.87 -8.47 11.51
C VAL A 79 -0.86 -7.97 10.50
N LEU A 80 0.02 -8.86 10.06
CA LEU A 80 0.95 -8.67 8.94
C LEU A 80 0.53 -9.59 7.79
N ALA A 81 0.28 -9.05 6.60
CA ALA A 81 -0.15 -9.85 5.46
C ALA A 81 0.75 -9.65 4.23
N PRO A 82 1.98 -10.23 4.22
CA PRO A 82 2.79 -10.35 3.01
C PRO A 82 2.20 -11.42 2.09
N THR A 83 1.16 -11.05 1.35
CA THR A 83 0.43 -11.92 0.41
C THR A 83 0.62 -11.45 -1.02
N VAL A 84 0.35 -12.29 -2.01
CA VAL A 84 0.37 -11.91 -3.43
C VAL A 84 -0.78 -10.95 -3.72
N GLN A 85 -2.00 -11.32 -3.36
CA GLN A 85 -3.18 -10.46 -3.49
C GLN A 85 -3.41 -9.65 -2.22
N SER A 86 -3.88 -8.42 -2.40
CA SER A 86 -4.12 -7.48 -1.30
C SER A 86 -5.36 -7.89 -0.49
N LEU A 87 -5.22 -7.89 0.84
CA LEU A 87 -6.32 -8.00 1.80
C LEU A 87 -6.83 -6.64 2.29
N SER A 88 -6.29 -5.54 1.75
CA SER A 88 -6.56 -4.16 2.17
C SER A 88 -8.05 -3.81 2.14
N HIS A 89 -8.79 -4.27 1.13
CA HIS A 89 -10.20 -3.93 0.93
C HIS A 89 -11.13 -5.13 1.17
N THR A 90 -10.88 -5.88 2.24
CA THR A 90 -11.71 -7.02 2.68
C THR A 90 -12.57 -6.67 3.89
N ALA A 91 -13.70 -7.35 4.04
CA ALA A 91 -14.51 -7.33 5.25
C ALA A 91 -13.73 -7.87 6.45
N ALA A 92 -12.90 -8.90 6.25
CA ALA A 92 -12.02 -9.43 7.29
C ALA A 92 -11.06 -8.37 7.85
N ARG A 93 -10.36 -7.63 6.99
CA ARG A 93 -9.47 -6.54 7.44
C ARG A 93 -10.25 -5.46 8.17
N LYS A 94 -11.38 -5.02 7.60
CA LYS A 94 -12.22 -3.99 8.20
C LYS A 94 -12.65 -4.39 9.62
N ALA A 95 -13.17 -5.61 9.77
CA ALA A 95 -13.59 -6.14 11.07
C ALA A 95 -12.42 -6.23 12.08
N ALA A 96 -11.23 -6.62 11.63
CA ALA A 96 -10.04 -6.64 12.47
C ALA A 96 -9.67 -5.24 12.99
N THR A 97 -9.64 -4.24 12.11
CA THR A 97 -9.35 -2.85 12.53
C THR A 97 -10.46 -2.27 13.42
N GLU A 98 -11.73 -2.61 13.18
CA GLU A 98 -12.85 -2.20 14.04
C GLU A 98 -12.79 -2.86 15.43
N ALA A 99 -12.18 -4.05 15.53
CA ALA A 99 -11.89 -4.72 16.80
C ALA A 99 -10.62 -4.19 17.50
N GLY A 100 -9.87 -3.28 16.87
CA GLY A 100 -8.69 -2.64 17.43
C GLY A 100 -7.35 -3.18 16.89
N ALA A 101 -7.36 -4.21 16.04
CA ALA A 101 -6.14 -4.76 15.47
C ALA A 101 -5.43 -3.74 14.56
N ARG A 102 -4.11 -3.65 14.66
CA ARG A 102 -3.27 -2.90 13.73
C ARG A 102 -2.94 -3.78 12.54
N VAL A 103 -3.19 -3.31 11.33
CA VAL A 103 -3.04 -4.14 10.12
C VAL A 103 -2.11 -3.52 9.11
N ALA A 104 -1.07 -4.26 8.72
CA ALA A 104 -0.25 -3.94 7.56
C ALA A 104 -0.42 -5.01 6.49
N THR A 105 -0.85 -4.60 5.29
CA THR A 105 -0.87 -5.48 4.12
C THR A 105 0.28 -5.18 3.19
N LEU A 106 0.91 -6.22 2.63
CA LEU A 106 2.10 -6.08 1.78
C LEU A 106 1.92 -6.86 0.45
N PRO A 107 0.98 -6.42 -0.42
CA PRO A 107 0.64 -7.15 -1.64
C PRO A 107 1.81 -7.23 -2.61
N GLY A 108 2.16 -8.45 -3.03
CA GLY A 108 3.21 -8.71 -4.02
C GLY A 108 4.62 -8.35 -3.54
N VAL A 109 4.82 -8.20 -2.24
CA VAL A 109 6.10 -7.78 -1.66
C VAL A 109 7.20 -8.82 -1.91
N THR A 110 8.40 -8.35 -2.23
CA THR A 110 9.61 -9.17 -2.33
C THR A 110 10.63 -8.79 -1.27
N GLU A 111 11.58 -9.69 -0.96
CA GLU A 111 12.68 -9.39 -0.05
C GLU A 111 13.50 -8.17 -0.53
N GLU A 112 13.73 -8.06 -1.85
CA GLU A 112 14.43 -6.91 -2.44
C GLU A 112 13.66 -5.60 -2.25
N MET A 113 12.34 -5.61 -2.45
CA MET A 113 11.51 -4.42 -2.24
C MET A 113 11.57 -3.95 -0.77
N LEU A 114 11.46 -4.87 0.18
CA LEU A 114 11.58 -4.54 1.61
C LEU A 114 12.96 -3.99 1.94
N ALA A 115 14.01 -4.74 1.58
CA ALA A 115 15.39 -4.34 1.85
C ALA A 115 15.72 -2.97 1.28
N ARG A 116 15.18 -2.60 0.11
CA ARG A 116 15.44 -1.30 -0.52
C ARG A 116 14.63 -0.15 0.08
N VAL A 117 13.38 -0.37 0.45
CA VAL A 117 12.43 0.72 0.78
C VAL A 117 12.26 0.90 2.29
N MET A 118 12.30 -0.19 3.05
CA MET A 118 12.02 -0.18 4.50
C MET A 118 13.28 -0.22 5.37
N SER A 119 14.48 -0.33 4.79
CA SER A 119 15.75 -0.12 5.51
C SER A 119 16.16 1.36 5.60
N ALA A 120 15.33 2.26 5.04
CA ALA A 120 15.60 3.68 4.97
C ALA A 120 15.38 4.41 6.31
N ASP A 121 15.76 5.69 6.37
CA ASP A 121 15.42 6.59 7.48
C ASP A 121 13.89 6.78 7.57
N MET A 122 13.25 5.96 8.42
CA MET A 122 11.79 5.95 8.62
C MET A 122 11.28 7.29 9.19
N GLU A 123 12.06 7.96 10.04
CA GLU A 123 11.70 9.28 10.56
C GLU A 123 11.72 10.32 9.44
N GLY A 124 12.76 10.30 8.61
CA GLY A 124 12.86 11.14 7.42
C GLY A 124 11.75 10.86 6.41
N LEU A 125 11.34 9.60 6.25
CA LEU A 125 10.23 9.19 5.40
C LEU A 125 8.91 9.79 5.90
N ARG A 126 8.62 9.66 7.20
CA ARG A 126 7.44 10.25 7.86
C ARG A 126 7.40 11.77 7.73
N ARG A 127 8.53 12.43 7.97
CA ARG A 127 8.65 13.89 7.81
C ARG A 127 8.34 14.33 6.38
N LYS A 128 8.88 13.64 5.38
CA LYS A 128 8.63 13.95 3.96
C LYS A 128 7.19 13.66 3.53
N GLY A 129 6.65 12.50 3.91
CA GLY A 129 5.27 12.11 3.62
C GLY A 129 4.27 13.12 4.20
N ARG A 130 4.47 13.53 5.46
CA ARG A 130 3.66 14.57 6.09
C ARG A 130 3.75 15.91 5.38
N ALA A 131 4.96 16.37 5.03
CA ALA A 131 5.14 17.62 4.30
C ALA A 131 4.42 17.59 2.93
N ILE A 132 4.46 16.48 2.21
CA ILE A 132 3.72 16.32 0.95
C ILE A 132 2.21 16.37 1.20
N ALA A 133 1.70 15.63 2.19
CA ALA A 133 0.28 15.62 2.52
C ALA A 133 -0.23 17.01 2.94
N GLU A 134 0.55 17.78 3.70
CA GLU A 134 0.24 19.16 4.09
C GLU A 134 0.19 20.10 2.88
N LEU A 135 1.15 19.99 1.96
CA LEU A 135 1.16 20.76 0.72
C LEU A 135 -0.07 20.44 -0.16
N LEU A 136 -0.43 19.17 -0.27
CA LEU A 136 -1.62 18.73 -1.02
C LEU A 136 -2.91 19.25 -0.36
N THR A 137 -2.99 19.25 0.97
CA THR A 137 -4.14 19.75 1.73
C THR A 137 -4.32 21.27 1.57
N ALA A 138 -3.22 22.02 1.53
CA ALA A 138 -3.26 23.47 1.38
C ALA A 138 -3.55 23.91 -0.06
N GLY A 139 -3.34 23.04 -1.05
CA GLY A 139 -3.54 23.33 -2.46
C GLY A 139 -5.00 23.25 -2.89
N SER A 140 -5.38 24.05 -3.88
CA SER A 140 -6.70 23.98 -4.54
C SER A 140 -6.65 23.29 -5.92
N GLU A 141 -5.47 23.22 -6.54
CA GLU A 141 -5.21 22.55 -7.82
C GLU A 141 -3.83 21.89 -7.80
N ALA A 142 -3.72 20.66 -8.31
CA ALA A 142 -2.46 20.05 -8.71
C ALA A 142 -2.35 20.03 -10.24
N ARG A 143 -1.15 20.33 -10.75
CA ARG A 143 -0.85 20.28 -12.19
C ARG A 143 0.38 19.42 -12.46
N ILE A 144 0.21 18.40 -13.29
CA ILE A 144 1.26 17.49 -13.72
C ILE A 144 1.70 17.90 -15.12
N THR A 145 2.95 18.37 -15.27
CA THR A 145 3.53 18.73 -16.57
C THR A 145 4.81 17.97 -16.85
N CYS A 146 5.01 17.48 -18.07
CA CYS A 146 6.24 16.80 -18.48
C CYS A 146 6.59 17.11 -19.95
N ARG A 147 7.89 17.03 -20.30
CA ARG A 147 8.39 17.22 -21.67
C ARG A 147 7.80 16.23 -22.67
N ASN A 148 7.33 15.08 -22.20
CA ASN A 148 6.63 14.09 -23.02
C ASN A 148 5.23 14.54 -23.49
N GLY A 149 4.79 15.74 -23.11
CA GLY A 149 3.53 16.33 -23.52
C GLY A 149 2.40 16.21 -22.48
N SER A 150 2.68 15.63 -21.31
CA SER A 150 1.74 15.62 -20.19
C SER A 150 1.45 17.05 -19.72
N ASP A 151 0.16 17.34 -19.56
CA ASP A 151 -0.40 18.55 -18.93
C ASP A 151 -1.79 18.18 -18.40
N LEU A 152 -1.84 17.71 -17.15
CA LEU A 152 -3.05 17.25 -16.47
C LEU A 152 -3.29 18.12 -15.24
N ARG A 153 -4.52 18.61 -15.09
CA ARG A 153 -4.95 19.38 -13.91
C ARG A 153 -5.92 18.56 -13.08
N LEU A 154 -5.83 18.68 -11.76
CA LEU A 154 -6.70 18.03 -10.79
C LEU A 154 -7.12 19.05 -9.73
N GLY A 155 -8.42 19.17 -9.45
CA GLY A 155 -8.92 19.99 -8.35
C GLY A 155 -8.69 19.30 -7.00
N LEU A 156 -8.26 20.06 -6.00
CA LEU A 156 -7.97 19.58 -4.65
C LEU A 156 -8.79 20.31 -3.56
N GLU A 157 -9.59 21.30 -3.95
CA GLU A 157 -10.32 22.14 -2.99
C GLU A 157 -11.18 21.32 -2.02
N GLY A 158 -11.00 21.58 -0.72
CA GLY A 158 -11.76 20.90 0.35
C GLY A 158 -11.33 19.45 0.63
N ARG A 159 -10.25 18.97 0.01
CA ARG A 159 -9.70 17.62 0.25
C ARG A 159 -8.58 17.66 1.29
N ALA A 160 -8.43 16.56 2.02
CA ALA A 160 -7.32 16.37 2.95
C ALA A 160 -6.31 15.39 2.36
N GLY A 161 -5.05 15.80 2.32
CA GLY A 161 -3.94 14.91 2.03
C GLY A 161 -3.70 13.95 3.20
N ILE A 162 -3.25 12.74 2.87
CA ILE A 162 -3.01 11.65 3.81
C ILE A 162 -1.53 11.24 3.69
N PRO A 163 -0.77 11.26 4.79
CA PRO A 163 0.55 10.64 4.81
C PRO A 163 0.42 9.12 4.87
N ASP A 164 1.15 8.41 4.01
CA ASP A 164 1.39 6.97 4.12
C ASP A 164 2.89 6.73 4.33
N ALA A 165 3.29 6.77 5.60
CA ALA A 165 4.69 6.64 6.01
C ALA A 165 4.86 5.64 7.16
N GLY A 166 4.01 4.62 7.21
CA GLY A 166 4.13 3.52 8.18
C GLY A 166 3.86 3.97 9.61
N GLU A 167 2.90 4.87 9.80
CA GLU A 167 2.40 5.27 11.13
C GLU A 167 1.22 4.36 11.51
N LEU A 168 1.51 3.11 11.90
CA LEU A 168 0.51 2.06 12.14
C LEU A 168 0.47 1.60 13.60
N THR A 169 0.90 2.45 14.53
CA THR A 169 1.04 2.13 15.96
C THR A 169 -0.25 2.26 16.75
N GLU A 170 -1.20 3.05 16.27
CA GLU A 170 -2.47 3.32 16.97
C GLU A 170 -3.45 2.15 16.83
N PRO A 171 -4.24 1.80 17.86
CA PRO A 171 -5.27 0.76 17.76
C PRO A 171 -6.22 0.99 16.58
N GLY A 172 -6.45 -0.07 15.80
CA GLY A 172 -7.28 -0.02 14.58
C GLY A 172 -6.61 0.64 13.36
N ALA A 173 -5.34 1.05 13.46
CA ALA A 173 -4.61 1.60 12.32
C ALA A 173 -4.45 0.56 11.20
N PHE A 174 -4.47 1.04 9.96
CA PHE A 174 -4.28 0.21 8.78
C PHE A 174 -3.54 0.96 7.67
N GLY A 175 -2.62 0.26 7.00
CA GLY A 175 -1.92 0.78 5.83
C GLY A 175 -1.27 -0.31 5.00
N ASN A 176 -0.65 0.11 3.91
CA ASN A 176 0.13 -0.75 3.04
C ASN A 176 1.62 -0.57 3.35
N LEU A 177 2.38 -1.66 3.33
CA LEU A 177 3.84 -1.61 3.37
C LEU A 177 4.43 -2.34 2.15
N PRO A 178 5.53 -1.87 1.54
CA PRO A 178 6.31 -0.67 1.90
C PRO A 178 5.52 0.65 1.73
N CYS A 179 5.77 1.61 2.62
CA CYS A 179 5.18 2.95 2.61
C CYS A 179 6.14 3.98 2.01
N GLY A 180 5.78 5.26 2.03
CA GLY A 180 6.70 6.35 1.69
C GLY A 180 6.11 7.46 0.83
N GLU A 181 4.81 7.70 0.92
CA GLU A 181 4.12 8.68 0.09
C GLU A 181 3.25 9.64 0.93
N GLY A 182 2.85 10.74 0.30
CA GLY A 182 1.73 11.57 0.73
C GLY A 182 0.79 11.69 -0.46
N PHE A 183 -0.48 11.35 -0.26
CA PHE A 183 -1.45 11.28 -1.34
C PHE A 183 -2.73 12.05 -1.01
N ILE A 184 -3.53 12.33 -2.03
CA ILE A 184 -4.82 13.01 -1.89
C ILE A 184 -5.77 12.48 -2.97
N ALA A 185 -7.06 12.39 -2.65
CA ALA A 185 -8.07 12.12 -3.65
C ALA A 185 -8.49 13.45 -4.32
N PRO A 186 -8.44 13.57 -5.67
CA PRO A 186 -8.91 14.78 -6.35
C PRO A 186 -10.43 14.95 -6.19
N VAL A 187 -10.92 16.17 -6.42
CA VAL A 187 -12.36 16.46 -6.48
C VAL A 187 -12.94 15.82 -7.75
N GLU A 188 -14.00 15.03 -7.60
CA GLU A 188 -14.66 14.38 -8.73
C GLU A 188 -15.11 15.40 -9.78
N GLY A 189 -14.99 15.07 -11.06
CA GLY A 189 -15.40 15.98 -12.14
C GLY A 189 -14.40 17.08 -12.48
N THR A 190 -13.33 17.28 -11.70
CA THR A 190 -12.40 18.41 -11.92
C THR A 190 -11.18 18.07 -12.75
N THR A 191 -10.83 16.78 -12.87
CA THR A 191 -9.64 16.37 -13.60
C THR A 191 -9.81 16.56 -15.09
N ALA A 192 -8.89 17.30 -15.72
CA ALA A 192 -8.90 17.55 -17.15
C ALA A 192 -7.50 17.74 -17.72
N GLY A 193 -7.27 17.24 -18.93
CA GLY A 193 -6.03 17.41 -19.67
C GLY A 193 -5.47 16.11 -20.23
N ARG A 194 -4.16 16.10 -20.51
CA ARG A 194 -3.46 14.97 -21.12
C ARG A 194 -2.41 14.41 -20.18
N LEU A 195 -2.37 13.09 -20.07
CA LEU A 195 -1.30 12.36 -19.38
C LEU A 195 -0.63 11.42 -20.37
N VAL A 196 0.70 11.49 -20.49
CA VAL A 196 1.48 10.58 -21.33
C VAL A 196 2.23 9.61 -20.44
N VAL A 197 1.82 8.34 -20.49
CA VAL A 197 2.39 7.26 -19.69
C VAL A 197 3.48 6.56 -20.51
N ASP A 198 4.73 6.91 -20.22
CA ASP A 198 5.95 6.31 -20.78
C ASP A 198 6.55 5.21 -19.87
N GLY A 199 5.79 4.78 -18.87
CA GLY A 199 6.16 3.71 -17.93
C GLY A 199 5.13 2.59 -17.86
N THR A 200 4.94 2.08 -16.64
CA THR A 200 4.01 0.98 -16.33
C THR A 200 2.59 1.50 -16.15
N ILE A 201 1.61 0.82 -16.76
CA ILE A 201 0.20 0.94 -16.38
C ILE A 201 -0.16 -0.27 -15.53
N ALA A 202 -0.74 -0.05 -14.35
CA ALA A 202 -1.15 -1.14 -13.45
C ALA A 202 -2.03 -2.16 -14.19
N THR A 203 -1.85 -3.46 -13.93
CA THR A 203 -2.50 -4.62 -14.59
C THR A 203 -2.18 -4.85 -16.08
N ILE A 204 -1.66 -3.85 -16.79
CA ILE A 204 -1.29 -3.96 -18.22
C ILE A 204 0.21 -4.22 -18.39
N GLY A 205 1.04 -3.58 -17.56
CA GLY A 205 2.50 -3.70 -17.56
C GLY A 205 3.23 -2.55 -18.26
N VAL A 206 4.55 -2.71 -18.36
CA VAL A 206 5.43 -1.83 -19.13
C VAL A 206 5.37 -2.18 -20.63
N GLY A 207 5.68 -1.22 -21.48
CA GLY A 207 5.70 -1.41 -22.93
C GLY A 207 6.53 -0.32 -23.60
N ASP A 208 6.91 -0.57 -24.85
CA ASP A 208 7.95 0.20 -25.54
C ASP A 208 7.47 1.58 -26.03
N GLU A 209 6.19 1.73 -26.34
CA GLU A 209 5.60 2.98 -26.84
C GLU A 209 4.73 3.66 -25.79
N PRO A 210 4.84 5.00 -25.59
CA PRO A 210 4.05 5.71 -24.59
C PRO A 210 2.55 5.67 -24.90
N VAL A 211 1.73 5.70 -23.84
CA VAL A 211 0.26 5.75 -23.93
C VAL A 211 -0.20 7.16 -23.60
N GLU A 212 -0.85 7.81 -24.56
CA GLU A 212 -1.49 9.11 -24.36
C GLU A 212 -2.91 8.92 -23.85
N LEU A 213 -3.22 9.54 -22.73
CA LEU A 213 -4.53 9.52 -22.08
C LEU A 213 -5.12 10.93 -22.15
N LEU A 214 -6.36 11.05 -22.65
CA LEU A 214 -7.15 12.27 -22.58
C LEU A 214 -8.20 12.13 -21.49
N VAL A 215 -8.20 13.03 -20.52
CA VAL A 215 -9.16 13.05 -19.41
C VAL A 215 -9.96 14.34 -19.46
N GLU A 216 -11.27 14.22 -19.27
CA GLU A 216 -12.17 15.37 -19.16
C GLU A 216 -13.25 15.07 -18.12
N GLY A 217 -13.53 16.02 -17.23
CA GLY A 217 -14.56 15.84 -16.21
C GLY A 217 -14.29 14.64 -15.29
N GLY A 218 -13.02 14.28 -15.05
CA GLY A 218 -12.68 13.07 -14.28
C GLY A 218 -12.81 11.75 -15.03
N HIS A 219 -13.17 11.76 -16.32
CA HIS A 219 -13.35 10.56 -17.13
C HIS A 219 -12.25 10.41 -18.17
N LEU A 220 -11.72 9.19 -18.31
CA LEU A 220 -10.81 8.83 -19.40
C LEU A 220 -11.62 8.74 -20.70
N LEU A 221 -11.36 9.66 -21.64
CA LEU A 221 -12.08 9.75 -22.92
C LEU A 221 -11.41 8.90 -24.00
N THR A 222 -10.08 8.99 -24.09
CA THR A 222 -9.30 8.24 -25.08
C THR A 222 -7.97 7.77 -24.48
N ALA A 223 -7.50 6.63 -24.96
CA ALA A 223 -6.20 6.08 -24.64
C ALA A 223 -5.56 5.53 -25.92
N SER A 224 -4.32 5.94 -26.23
CA SER A 224 -3.65 5.56 -27.47
C SER A 224 -2.96 4.19 -27.41
N GLY A 225 -2.76 3.58 -28.59
CA GLY A 225 -2.05 2.31 -28.73
C GLY A 225 -2.76 1.09 -28.13
N GLU A 226 -2.16 -0.09 -28.29
CA GLU A 226 -2.75 -1.36 -27.81
C GLU A 226 -2.86 -1.40 -26.28
N ARG A 227 -1.89 -0.83 -25.57
CA ARG A 227 -1.95 -0.70 -24.10
C ARG A 227 -3.09 0.23 -23.67
N GLY A 228 -3.33 1.33 -24.39
CA GLY A 228 -4.46 2.22 -24.12
C GLY A 228 -5.81 1.54 -24.37
N LYS A 229 -5.96 0.78 -25.46
CA LYS A 229 -7.19 0.01 -25.72
C LYS A 229 -7.51 -0.96 -24.59
N ARG A 230 -6.51 -1.71 -24.11
CA ARG A 230 -6.68 -2.62 -22.96
C ARG A 230 -7.07 -1.88 -21.68
N LEU A 231 -6.56 -0.65 -21.46
CA LEU A 231 -6.96 0.17 -20.31
C LEU A 231 -8.43 0.58 -20.37
N MET A 232 -8.96 0.86 -21.56
CA MET A 232 -10.36 1.23 -21.76
C MET A 232 -11.34 0.06 -21.57
N GLU A 233 -10.85 -1.18 -21.50
CA GLU A 233 -11.66 -2.39 -21.33
C GLU A 233 -11.81 -2.82 -19.85
N LEU A 234 -11.05 -2.18 -18.94
CA LEU A 234 -11.10 -2.43 -17.49
C LEU A 234 -12.26 -1.68 -16.82
#